data_AF-A0A842J9M5-F1
#
_entry.id   AF-A0A842J9M5-F1
#
_cell.length_a   1.000
_cell.length_b   1.000
_cell.length_c   1.000
_cell.angle_alpha   90.00
_cell.angle_beta   90.00
_cell.angle_gamma   90.00
#
_symmetry.space_group_name_H-M   'P 1'
#
loop_
_entity.id
_entity.type
_entity.pdbx_description
1 polymer ?
#
loop_
_entity_poly.entity_id
_entity_poly.type
_entity_poly.pdbx_seq_one_letter_code
_entity_poly.pdbx_strand_id
1 'polypeptide(L)' 'MEASGEKPPVPLAGKNYSGKFQVRIPPELHRRLAIEAAEERVSLNRLVTTRLA' A
#
# COMPACT_ATOMS: atom_id res chain seq x y z
N MET A 1 -14.35 8.18 -41.46
CA MET A 1 -13.46 7.08 -41.87
C MET A 1 -12.04 7.53 -41.63
N GLU A 2 -11.42 7.06 -40.56
CA GLU A 2 -9.97 7.12 -40.31
C GLU A 2 -9.64 5.70 -39.79
N ALA A 3 -9.32 4.75 -40.66
CA ALA A 3 -8.03 4.51 -41.28
C ALA A 3 -6.89 4.29 -40.26
N SER A 4 -7.10 3.38 -39.31
CA SER A 4 -6.12 2.41 -38.80
C SER A 4 -6.77 1.59 -37.68
N GLY A 5 -6.69 0.26 -37.73
CA GLY A 5 -7.28 -0.67 -36.76
C GLY A 5 -6.63 -0.64 -35.37
N GLU A 6 -6.11 0.51 -34.93
CA GLU A 6 -5.52 0.70 -33.63
C GLU A 6 -6.62 0.91 -32.60
N LYS A 7 -6.76 -0.09 -31.72
CA LYS A 7 -7.64 0.00 -30.56
C LYS A 7 -7.19 1.20 -29.72
N PRO A 8 -8.11 2.09 -29.31
CA PRO A 8 -7.77 3.19 -28.43
C PRO A 8 -7.07 2.67 -27.17
N PRO A 9 -6.06 3.38 -26.63
CA PRO A 9 -5.31 2.92 -25.49
C PRO A 9 -6.26 2.69 -24.31
N VAL A 10 -6.15 1.52 -23.69
CA VAL A 10 -6.91 1.22 -22.47
C VAL A 10 -6.57 2.26 -21.39
N PRO A 11 -7.57 2.85 -20.73
CA PRO A 11 -7.33 3.82 -19.67
C PRO A 11 -6.43 3.21 -18.59
N LEU A 12 -5.30 3.89 -18.30
CA LEU A 12 -4.41 3.53 -17.18
C LEU A 12 -5.14 3.58 -15.82
N ALA A 13 -6.31 4.24 -15.77
CA ALA A 13 -7.18 4.40 -14.61
C ALA A 13 -7.85 3.10 -14.11
N GLY A 14 -7.65 1.96 -14.79
CA GLY A 14 -8.26 0.68 -14.44
C GLY A 14 -7.46 -0.22 -13.48
N LYS A 15 -6.37 0.28 -12.85
CA LYS A 15 -5.62 -0.55 -11.90
C LYS A 15 -6.35 -0.61 -10.56
N ASN A 16 -6.99 -1.74 -10.29
CA ASN A 16 -7.45 -2.09 -8.96
C ASN A 16 -6.24 -2.25 -8.04
N TYR A 17 -6.07 -1.34 -7.08
CA TYR A 17 -5.03 -1.43 -6.07
C TYR A 17 -5.54 -2.30 -4.91
N SER A 18 -4.84 -3.39 -4.62
CA SER A 18 -5.23 -4.33 -3.56
C SER A 18 -5.10 -3.75 -2.14
N GLY A 19 -4.47 -2.58 -1.99
CA GLY A 19 -4.13 -1.98 -0.69
C GLY A 19 -3.07 -2.75 0.11
N LYS A 20 -2.56 -3.88 -0.40
CA LYS A 20 -1.52 -4.66 0.27
C LYS A 20 -0.16 -4.05 -0.02
N PHE A 21 0.58 -3.71 1.04
CA PHE A 21 1.92 -3.14 0.95
C PHE A 21 2.87 -3.92 1.87
N GLN A 22 3.60 -4.87 1.29
CA GLN A 22 4.56 -5.70 2.03
C GLN A 22 5.94 -5.06 1.99
N VAL A 23 6.40 -4.57 3.14
CA VAL A 23 7.72 -3.93 3.27
C VAL A 23 8.63 -4.78 4.13
N ARG A 24 9.87 -4.95 3.69
CA ARG A 24 10.92 -5.53 4.53
C ARG A 24 11.58 -4.41 5.33
N ILE A 25 11.56 -4.54 6.65
CA ILE A 25 12.20 -3.62 7.57
C ILE A 25 13.19 -4.37 8.47
N PRO A 26 14.21 -3.69 9.03
CA PRO A 26 15.10 -4.28 10.03
C PRO A 26 14.32 -4.81 11.23
N PRO A 27 14.79 -5.88 11.90
CA PRO A 27 14.10 -6.48 13.03
C PRO A 27 13.97 -5.52 14.23
N GLU A 28 14.93 -4.62 14.42
CA GLU A 28 14.92 -3.61 15.48
C GLU A 28 13.78 -2.60 15.29
N LEU A 29 13.57 -2.16 14.04
CA LEU A 29 12.47 -1.26 13.70
C LEU A 29 11.13 -1.98 13.86
N HIS A 30 11.02 -3.23 13.41
CA HIS A 30 9.80 -4.03 13.61
C HIS A 30 9.46 -4.17 15.11
N ARG A 31 10.48 -4.46 15.95
CA ARG A 31 10.30 -4.57 17.40
C ARG A 31 9.76 -3.28 18.01
N ARG A 32 10.37 -2.13 17.66
CA ARG A 32 9.96 -0.83 18.18
C ARG A 32 8.51 -0.51 17.82
N LEU A 33 8.13 -0.72 16.56
CA LEU A 33 6.75 -0.48 16.09
C LEU A 33 5.74 -1.44 16.73
N ALA A 34 6.13 -2.70 16.97
CA ALA A 34 5.27 -3.67 17.64
C ALA A 34 4.99 -3.31 19.11
N ILE A 35 6.01 -2.80 19.82
CA ILE A 35 5.86 -2.31 21.20
C ILE A 35 4.91 -1.11 21.22
N GLU A 36 5.15 -0.12 20.37
CA GLU A 36 4.33 1.09 20.32
C GLU A 36 2.86 0.78 19.99
N ALA A 37 2.62 -0.10 19.01
CA ALA A 37 1.27 -0.53 18.67
C ALA A 37 0.56 -1.23 19.85
N ALA A 38 1.30 -2.01 20.65
CA ALA A 38 0.78 -2.65 21.85
C ALA A 38 0.44 -1.63 22.96
N GLU A 39 1.29 -0.61 23.14
CA GLU A 39 1.03 0.49 24.09
C GLU A 39 -0.23 1.27 23.73
N GLU A 40 -0.43 1.57 22.44
CA GLU A 40 -1.62 2.25 21.93
C GLU A 40 -2.85 1.34 21.76
N ARG A 41 -2.70 0.04 22.06
CA ARG A 41 -3.74 -1.00 21.88
C ARG A 41 -4.33 -1.05 20.47
N VAL A 42 -3.49 -0.83 19.46
CA VAL A 42 -3.85 -0.91 18.05
C VAL A 42 -3.06 -2.03 17.35
N SER A 43 -3.55 -2.50 16.21
CA SER A 43 -2.76 -3.39 15.37
C SER A 43 -1.55 -2.65 14.77
N LEU A 44 -0.47 -3.37 14.52
CA LEU A 44 0.72 -2.84 13.83
C LEU A 44 0.36 -2.21 12.47
N ASN A 45 -0.53 -2.84 11.69
CA ASN A 45 -0.99 -2.28 10.42
C ASN A 45 -1.67 -0.93 10.62
N ARG A 46 -2.52 -0.77 11.64
CA ARG A 46 -3.19 0.51 11.93
C ARG A 46 -2.20 1.60 12.29
N LEU A 47 -1.20 1.29 13.13
CA LEU A 47 -0.13 2.24 13.46
C LEU A 47 0.62 2.69 12.20
N VAL A 48 1.01 1.74 11.34
CA VAL A 48 1.72 2.03 10.09
C VAL A 48 0.86 2.83 9.11
N THR A 49 -0.43 2.49 8.95
CA THR A 49 -1.35 3.23 8.08
C THR A 49 -1.53 4.66 8.55
N THR A 50 -1.70 4.92 9.85
CA THR A 50 -1.81 6.28 10.40
C THR A 50 -0.56 7.12 10.11
N ARG A 51 0.62 6.50 10.07
CA ARG A 51 1.89 7.20 9.76
C ARG A 51 2.14 7.42 8.27
N LEU A 52 1.45 6.68 7.40
CA LEU A 52 1.56 6.79 5.94
C LEU A 52 0.57 7.80 5.33
N ALA A 53 -0.52 8.10 6.04
CA ALA A 53 -1.52 9.09 5.64
C ALA A 53 -1.04 10.52 5.92
#